data_AF-A0A9P5WN27-F1
#
_entry.id   AF-A0A9P5WN27-F1
#
_cell.length_a   1.000
_cell.length_b   1.000
_cell.length_c   1.000
_cell.angle_alpha   90.00
_cell.angle_beta   90.00
_cell.angle_gamma   90.00
#
_symmetry.space_group_name_H-M   'P 1'
#
loop_
_entity.id
_entity.type
_entity.pdbx_description
1 polymer ?
#
loop_
_entity_poly.entity_id
_entity_poly.type
_entity_poly.pdbx_seq_one_letter_code
_entity_poly.pdbx_strand_id
1 'polypeptide(L)'
;MTASSSNDKPTCNILFLGETQSGKSTLIEGFKRYADPDYQINKNVIGDGVFSRTQNVLTSFISTSRPTYYVTETTYIDGEERKSPVDYGLFIENMDKEDYEDAINRRKGYELTKGESASGQEERKFRLIDTPGLNDTNNFDETHIGSIFKALEGMQNIHLVLITVSNGALSEGVKNAIRCYVNMLPDFKGIIAFVHTKIGYKHLHPGDEQFARPMEEKKRTLDSIILGNPNPDDECFASSNVTHFKIDCDLRYARPVLACITQNTIRSMLSLAAFNQPIRVTAMTMVKTTKMLEVDRFLEDKYKEVIEARNKFLGHKSQEQSTIARRKASIGEKEHQLGYSRGKLSAFDNDELVSICEDRFDQDWSPWKKTGIRRMSLKSPLRVDHHDVLIHNVVTSNESGGKGKFYWSADYRRKRFQHGVLHVKLYVKKKNKNQALIEEWRWNINNLPSEIEDLKKELQEYESKEQQHRDEIQKLLEELDENQYLLDRVRGNELDIEIFHELVEFGAYMGTRSEYLAKVEKFYLKNRHRFEEREEYTQQQPPSEPVNNSIISVDNGGKDPEKAMSAGDDGGGDVC
;
A
#
# COMPACT_ATOMS: atom_id res chain seq x y z
N MET A 1 44.75 11.82 -24.31
CA MET A 1 43.39 11.38 -23.96
C MET A 1 42.66 11.08 -25.27
N THR A 2 42.65 9.81 -25.66
CA THR A 2 41.97 9.32 -26.87
C THR A 2 40.48 9.18 -26.58
N ALA A 3 39.67 10.07 -27.15
CA ALA A 3 38.22 9.95 -27.12
C ALA A 3 37.81 8.67 -27.86
N SER A 4 37.32 7.67 -27.13
CA SER A 4 36.65 6.53 -27.71
C SER A 4 35.28 6.99 -28.22
N SER A 5 35.23 7.46 -29.46
CA SER A 5 33.97 7.68 -30.18
C SER A 5 33.36 6.31 -30.48
N SER A 6 32.61 5.76 -29.54
CA SER A 6 31.71 4.64 -29.83
C SER A 6 30.61 5.18 -30.74
N ASN A 7 30.81 5.02 -32.06
CA ASN A 7 29.83 5.27 -33.13
C ASN A 7 28.67 4.25 -33.07
N ASP A 8 28.15 3.97 -31.89
CA ASP A 8 26.97 3.11 -31.74
C ASP A 8 25.74 3.92 -32.14
N LYS A 9 25.26 3.65 -33.36
CA LYS A 9 24.01 4.22 -33.87
C LYS A 9 22.89 3.98 -32.85
N PRO A 10 22.02 4.97 -32.60
CA PRO A 10 20.92 4.82 -31.67
C PRO A 10 20.05 3.61 -32.06
N THR A 11 19.80 2.74 -31.08
CA THR A 11 19.05 1.49 -31.30
C THR A 11 17.59 1.68 -30.91
N CYS A 12 16.68 1.45 -31.86
CA CYS A 12 15.23 1.45 -31.60
C CYS A 12 14.79 0.04 -31.15
N ASN A 13 14.24 -0.07 -29.95
CA ASN A 13 13.77 -1.34 -29.39
C ASN A 13 12.27 -1.54 -29.67
N ILE A 14 11.92 -2.66 -30.31
CA ILE A 14 10.55 -3.04 -30.68
C ILE A 14 10.21 -4.36 -29.97
N LEU A 15 9.16 -4.32 -29.14
CA LEU A 15 8.65 -5.47 -28.40
C LEU A 15 7.46 -6.09 -29.15
N PHE A 16 7.51 -7.39 -29.42
CA PHE A 16 6.43 -8.12 -30.08
C PHE A 16 5.66 -8.94 -29.06
N LEU A 17 4.37 -8.63 -28.87
CA LEU A 17 3.44 -9.35 -28.00
C LEU A 17 2.30 -9.96 -28.83
N GLY A 18 1.62 -10.98 -28.32
CA GLY A 18 0.50 -11.59 -29.01
C GLY A 18 0.32 -13.07 -28.68
N GLU A 19 -0.87 -13.61 -28.94
CA GLU A 19 -1.19 -15.02 -28.71
C GLU A 19 -0.23 -15.99 -29.41
N THR A 20 -0.18 -17.22 -28.93
CA THR A 20 0.47 -18.33 -29.61
C THR A 20 -0.07 -18.43 -31.03
N GLN A 21 0.85 -18.58 -31.99
CA GLN A 21 0.54 -18.66 -33.42
C GLN A 21 -0.17 -17.42 -34.01
N SER A 22 -0.12 -16.25 -33.36
CA SER A 22 -0.50 -14.97 -33.97
C SER A 22 0.42 -14.51 -35.10
N GLY A 23 1.52 -15.22 -35.38
CA GLY A 23 2.44 -14.87 -36.46
C GLY A 23 3.55 -13.89 -36.08
N LYS A 24 3.83 -13.67 -34.78
CA LYS A 24 4.97 -12.85 -34.28
C LYS A 24 6.29 -13.21 -34.96
N SER A 25 6.72 -14.46 -34.83
CA SER A 25 8.01 -14.90 -35.37
C SER A 25 8.03 -14.81 -36.90
N THR A 26 6.91 -15.09 -37.58
CA THR A 26 6.80 -14.89 -39.04
C THR A 26 6.96 -13.41 -39.42
N LEU A 27 6.35 -12.50 -38.65
CA LEU A 27 6.50 -11.06 -38.85
C LEU A 27 7.95 -10.62 -38.66
N ILE A 28 8.62 -11.09 -37.60
CA ILE A 28 10.04 -10.79 -37.34
C ILE A 28 10.95 -11.30 -38.46
N GLU A 29 10.71 -12.50 -38.99
CA GLU A 29 11.43 -12.99 -40.18
C GLU A 29 11.14 -12.11 -41.41
N GLY A 30 9.93 -11.57 -41.53
CA GLY A 30 9.58 -10.54 -42.51
C GLY A 30 10.40 -9.25 -42.34
N PHE A 31 10.58 -8.78 -41.10
CA PHE A 31 11.42 -7.61 -40.80
C PHE A 31 12.89 -7.82 -41.19
N LYS A 32 13.43 -9.01 -40.93
CA LYS A 32 14.79 -9.38 -41.35
C LYS A 32 14.93 -9.37 -42.87
N ARG A 33 13.96 -9.95 -43.58
CA ARG A 33 13.92 -9.94 -45.03
C ARG A 33 13.70 -8.54 -45.64
N TYR A 34 12.97 -7.67 -44.96
CA TYR A 34 12.81 -6.27 -45.38
C TYR A 34 14.15 -5.52 -45.33
N ALA A 35 14.91 -5.72 -44.26
CA ALA A 35 16.22 -5.11 -44.08
C ALA A 35 17.25 -5.67 -45.06
N ASP A 36 17.25 -6.98 -45.25
CA ASP A 36 18.14 -7.72 -46.14
C ASP A 36 17.32 -8.63 -47.09
N PRO A 37 17.11 -8.23 -48.36
CA PRO A 37 16.36 -9.01 -49.33
C PRO A 37 16.92 -10.42 -49.59
N ASP A 38 18.21 -10.64 -49.36
CA ASP A 38 18.89 -11.92 -49.55
C ASP A 38 18.77 -12.83 -48.32
N TYR A 39 18.21 -12.32 -47.21
CA TYR A 39 17.99 -13.08 -46.00
C TYR A 39 17.09 -14.29 -46.23
N GLN A 40 17.64 -15.47 -45.92
CA GLN A 40 16.89 -16.72 -45.95
C GLN A 40 16.10 -16.88 -44.66
N ILE A 41 14.78 -16.91 -44.82
CA ILE A 41 13.84 -17.08 -43.71
C ILE A 41 14.12 -18.37 -42.95
N ASN A 42 14.34 -18.23 -41.64
CA ASN A 42 14.56 -19.35 -40.77
C ASN A 42 13.24 -20.03 -40.43
N LYS A 43 12.92 -21.11 -41.15
CA LYS A 43 11.70 -21.89 -40.92
C LYS A 43 11.69 -22.63 -39.58
N ASN A 44 12.83 -22.73 -38.88
CA ASN A 44 12.89 -23.42 -37.60
C ASN A 44 12.26 -22.58 -36.48
N VAL A 45 12.30 -21.24 -36.58
CA VAL A 45 11.69 -20.34 -35.59
C VAL A 45 10.21 -20.08 -35.85
N ILE A 46 9.71 -20.38 -37.05
CA ILE A 46 8.30 -20.22 -37.40
C ILE A 46 7.51 -21.43 -36.87
N GLY A 47 6.46 -21.16 -36.11
CA GLY A 47 5.55 -22.21 -35.61
C GLY A 47 4.88 -22.98 -36.76
N ASP A 48 4.58 -24.25 -36.53
CA ASP A 48 3.94 -25.14 -37.52
C ASP A 48 2.40 -25.05 -37.51
N GLY A 49 1.84 -24.17 -36.68
CA GLY A 49 0.40 -24.02 -36.50
C GLY A 49 -0.21 -25.02 -35.50
N VAL A 50 0.61 -25.91 -34.91
CA VAL A 50 0.17 -26.82 -33.84
C VAL A 50 0.89 -26.50 -32.54
N PHE A 51 2.21 -26.29 -32.59
CA PHE A 51 3.03 -26.00 -31.42
C PHE A 51 3.69 -24.63 -31.50
N SER A 52 3.75 -23.95 -30.36
CA SER A 52 4.59 -22.77 -30.20
C SER A 52 6.05 -23.17 -30.17
N ARG A 53 6.87 -22.50 -30.99
CA ARG A 53 8.34 -22.71 -31.00
C ARG A 53 9.09 -21.66 -30.20
N THR A 54 8.43 -20.55 -29.86
CA THR A 54 9.00 -19.47 -29.03
C THR A 54 8.62 -19.73 -27.59
N GLN A 55 9.45 -20.52 -26.89
CA GLN A 55 9.29 -20.78 -25.45
C GLN A 55 10.03 -19.76 -24.58
N ASN A 56 11.05 -19.12 -25.14
CA ASN A 56 11.88 -18.11 -24.47
C ASN A 56 11.84 -16.81 -25.26
N VAL A 57 12.14 -15.69 -24.60
CA VAL A 57 12.28 -14.42 -25.29
C VAL A 57 13.53 -14.44 -26.17
N LEU A 58 13.38 -14.13 -27.46
CA LEU A 58 14.46 -14.08 -28.43
C LEU A 58 14.69 -12.65 -28.89
N THR A 59 15.96 -12.24 -28.95
CA THR A 59 16.33 -10.92 -29.47
C THR A 59 17.05 -11.07 -30.79
N SER A 60 16.68 -10.25 -31.78
CA SER A 60 17.39 -10.13 -33.04
C SER A 60 17.62 -8.67 -33.42
N PHE A 61 18.55 -8.44 -34.33
CA PHE A 61 18.93 -7.10 -34.77
C PHE A 61 18.81 -6.99 -36.28
N ILE A 62 18.33 -5.84 -36.74
CA ILE A 62 18.34 -5.45 -38.14
C ILE A 62 18.86 -4.03 -38.27
N SER A 63 19.44 -3.70 -39.40
CA SER A 63 19.85 -2.33 -39.75
C SER A 63 19.23 -1.98 -41.09
N THR A 64 18.57 -0.82 -41.17
CA THR A 64 17.91 -0.40 -42.41
C THR A 64 17.72 1.11 -42.46
N SER A 65 17.82 1.66 -43.66
CA SER A 65 17.48 3.04 -44.01
C SER A 65 16.00 3.21 -44.39
N ARG A 66 15.16 2.19 -44.12
CA ARG A 66 13.71 2.16 -44.36
C ARG A 66 13.30 2.53 -45.81
N PRO A 67 13.89 1.89 -46.84
CA PRO A 67 13.58 2.18 -48.23
C PRO A 67 12.12 1.86 -48.56
N THR A 68 11.54 2.65 -49.45
CA THR A 68 10.22 2.36 -50.04
C THR A 68 10.34 1.25 -51.06
N TYR A 69 9.34 0.40 -51.19
CA TYR A 69 9.24 -0.55 -52.30
C TYR A 69 8.15 -0.12 -53.27
N TYR A 70 8.34 -0.39 -54.55
CA TYR A 70 7.34 -0.17 -55.59
C TYR A 70 7.29 -1.36 -56.55
N VAL A 71 6.18 -1.48 -57.27
CA VAL A 71 6.02 -2.48 -58.32
C VAL A 71 6.30 -1.80 -59.65
N THR A 72 7.05 -2.46 -60.52
CA THR A 72 7.26 -2.01 -61.90
C THR A 72 6.61 -2.99 -62.86
N GLU A 73 5.91 -2.47 -63.86
CA GLU A 73 5.42 -3.22 -65.01
C GLU A 73 6.46 -3.22 -66.11
N THR A 74 6.86 -4.41 -66.54
CA THR A 74 7.71 -4.60 -67.71
C THR A 74 6.80 -4.68 -68.93
N THR A 75 6.82 -3.63 -69.74
CA THR A 75 6.19 -3.59 -71.06
C THR A 75 7.25 -3.67 -72.14
N TYR A 76 6.92 -4.31 -73.27
CA TYR A 76 7.78 -4.32 -74.45
C TYR A 76 7.17 -3.39 -75.49
N ILE A 77 7.81 -2.26 -75.74
CA ILE A 77 7.41 -1.31 -76.78
C ILE A 77 8.51 -1.34 -77.84
N ASP A 78 8.15 -1.71 -79.08
CA ASP A 78 9.08 -1.86 -80.20
C ASP A 78 10.25 -2.83 -79.95
N GLY A 79 10.04 -3.83 -79.09
CA GLY A 79 11.05 -4.82 -78.72
C GLY A 79 12.00 -4.37 -77.61
N GLU A 80 11.87 -3.14 -77.11
CA GLU A 80 12.62 -2.64 -75.95
C GLU A 80 11.85 -2.86 -74.66
N GLU A 81 12.57 -3.32 -73.63
CA GLU A 81 12.04 -3.48 -72.28
C GLU A 81 11.90 -2.10 -71.61
N ARG A 82 10.66 -1.72 -71.27
CA ARG A 82 10.37 -0.51 -70.50
C ARG A 82 9.72 -0.87 -69.17
N LYS A 83 10.33 -0.43 -68.08
CA LYS A 83 9.80 -0.57 -66.72
C LYS A 83 9.11 0.72 -66.30
N SER A 84 7.80 0.66 -66.09
CA SER A 84 7.02 1.77 -65.55
C SER A 84 6.55 1.46 -64.13
N PRO A 85 6.63 2.42 -63.18
CA PRO A 85 6.08 2.21 -61.84
C PRO A 85 4.57 2.03 -61.93
N VAL A 86 4.06 1.05 -61.19
CA VAL A 86 2.64 0.78 -61.05
C VAL A 86 2.16 1.43 -59.77
N ASP A 87 1.24 2.39 -59.89
CA ASP A 87 0.55 2.96 -58.74
C ASP A 87 -0.60 2.02 -58.31
N TYR A 88 -0.31 1.18 -57.34
CA TYR A 88 -1.29 0.25 -56.78
C TYR A 88 -2.24 0.88 -55.75
N GLY A 89 -2.03 2.15 -55.36
CA GLY A 89 -2.99 2.88 -54.54
C GLY A 89 -4.32 3.08 -55.27
N LEU A 90 -4.24 3.36 -56.57
CA LEU A 90 -5.41 3.51 -57.45
C LEU A 90 -6.26 2.23 -57.55
N PHE A 91 -5.65 1.05 -57.41
CA PHE A 91 -6.37 -0.23 -57.42
C PHE A 91 -7.19 -0.48 -56.16
N ILE A 92 -6.80 0.10 -55.02
CA ILE A 92 -7.53 -0.05 -53.75
C ILE A 92 -8.74 0.88 -53.72
N GLU A 93 -8.65 2.04 -54.38
CA GLU A 93 -9.64 3.11 -54.31
C GLU A 93 -10.73 3.02 -55.38
N ASN A 94 -10.44 2.47 -56.57
CA ASN A 94 -11.31 2.63 -57.75
C ASN A 94 -11.70 1.33 -58.48
N MET A 95 -11.23 0.16 -58.05
CA MET A 95 -11.55 -1.10 -58.72
C MET A 95 -12.73 -1.82 -58.07
N ASP A 96 -13.42 -2.64 -58.85
CA ASP A 96 -14.31 -3.63 -58.27
C ASP A 96 -13.51 -4.77 -57.60
N LYS A 97 -14.21 -5.64 -56.87
CA LYS A 97 -13.59 -6.70 -56.08
C LYS A 97 -12.81 -7.72 -56.95
N GLU A 98 -13.27 -7.96 -58.17
CA GLU A 98 -12.69 -8.96 -59.09
C GLU A 98 -11.40 -8.42 -59.70
N ASP A 99 -11.43 -7.17 -60.16
CA ASP A 99 -10.26 -6.46 -60.68
C ASP A 99 -9.16 -6.30 -59.61
N TYR A 100 -9.56 -6.01 -58.37
CA TYR A 100 -8.63 -5.97 -57.24
C TYR A 100 -7.97 -7.33 -56.99
N GLU A 101 -8.75 -8.42 -56.97
CA GLU A 101 -8.23 -9.77 -56.76
C GLU A 101 -7.29 -10.19 -57.90
N ASP A 102 -7.59 -9.83 -59.14
CA ASP A 102 -6.71 -10.08 -60.28
C ASP A 102 -5.41 -9.28 -60.16
N ALA A 103 -5.49 -7.98 -59.85
CA ALA A 103 -4.32 -7.11 -59.71
C ALA A 103 -3.33 -7.64 -58.66
N ILE A 104 -3.81 -8.05 -57.48
CA ILE A 104 -2.94 -8.59 -56.42
C ILE A 104 -2.36 -9.98 -56.73
N ASN A 105 -3.03 -10.76 -57.59
CA ASN A 105 -2.63 -12.11 -57.96
C ASN A 105 -1.75 -12.17 -59.21
N ARG A 106 -1.62 -11.08 -59.98
CA ARG A 106 -0.77 -11.01 -61.17
C ARG A 106 0.69 -11.32 -60.84
N ARG A 107 1.25 -12.32 -61.55
CA ARG A 107 2.64 -12.80 -61.38
C ARG A 107 3.56 -12.47 -62.54
N LYS A 108 3.03 -12.32 -63.76
CA LYS A 108 3.81 -12.08 -64.97
C LYS A 108 3.81 -10.60 -65.31
N GLY A 109 4.95 -10.10 -65.79
CA GLY A 109 5.10 -8.69 -66.20
C GLY A 109 5.27 -7.70 -65.06
N TYR A 110 5.20 -8.13 -63.78
CA TYR A 110 5.49 -7.29 -62.64
C TYR A 110 6.77 -7.72 -61.93
N GLU A 111 7.49 -6.74 -61.42
CA GLU A 111 8.68 -6.93 -60.60
C GLU A 111 8.62 -6.02 -59.36
N LEU A 112 9.13 -6.54 -58.23
CA LEU A 112 9.27 -5.75 -57.02
C LEU A 112 10.61 -5.03 -57.08
N THR A 113 10.58 -3.71 -57.02
CA THR A 113 11.78 -2.88 -57.06
C THR A 113 11.95 -2.15 -55.73
N LYS A 114 13.17 -2.20 -55.18
CA LYS A 114 13.57 -1.48 -53.97
C LYS A 114 13.89 -0.04 -54.38
N GLY A 115 13.15 0.91 -53.81
CA GLY A 115 13.38 2.33 -54.01
C GLY A 115 14.48 2.88 -53.12
N GLU A 116 14.80 4.15 -53.37
CA GLU A 116 15.73 4.89 -52.55
C GLU A 116 15.11 5.21 -51.19
N SER A 117 15.97 5.30 -50.17
CA SER A 117 15.58 5.87 -48.89
C SER A 117 15.28 7.34 -49.07
N ALA A 118 14.20 7.82 -48.44
CA ALA A 118 13.88 9.24 -48.45
C ALA A 118 15.10 10.05 -47.96
N SER A 119 15.42 11.15 -48.65
CA SER A 119 16.53 12.03 -48.31
C SER A 119 16.48 12.42 -46.83
N GLY A 120 17.56 12.15 -46.09
CA GLY A 120 17.66 12.41 -44.64
C GLY A 120 17.24 11.26 -43.73
N GLN A 121 16.76 10.12 -44.26
CA GLN A 121 16.56 8.92 -43.44
C GLN A 121 17.89 8.19 -43.23
N GLU A 122 18.55 8.49 -42.13
CA GLU A 122 19.71 7.73 -41.69
C GLU A 122 19.36 6.26 -41.40
N GLU A 123 20.30 5.37 -41.74
CA GLU A 123 20.24 3.97 -41.36
C GLU A 123 20.18 3.85 -39.84
N ARG A 124 19.14 3.17 -39.33
CA ARG A 124 18.98 2.91 -37.89
C ARG A 124 19.08 1.42 -37.61
N LYS A 125 19.60 1.12 -36.41
CA LYS A 125 19.61 -0.23 -35.85
C LYS A 125 18.32 -0.45 -35.08
N PHE A 126 17.65 -1.56 -35.35
CA PHE A 126 16.44 -1.97 -34.63
C PHE A 126 16.72 -3.28 -33.90
N ARG A 127 16.32 -3.33 -32.63
CA ARG A 127 16.31 -4.54 -31.82
C ARG A 127 14.87 -5.07 -31.79
N LEU A 128 14.68 -6.28 -32.28
CA LEU A 128 13.38 -6.96 -32.34
C LEU A 128 13.33 -8.00 -31.21
N ILE A 129 12.37 -7.87 -30.31
CA ILE A 129 12.22 -8.69 -29.11
C ILE A 129 10.99 -9.58 -29.30
N ASP A 130 11.20 -10.85 -29.63
CA ASP A 130 10.14 -11.86 -29.80
C ASP A 130 9.80 -12.49 -28.46
N THR A 131 8.56 -12.38 -27.99
CA THR A 131 8.12 -13.01 -26.74
C THR A 131 7.37 -14.31 -26.98
N PRO A 132 7.26 -15.19 -25.98
CA PRO A 132 6.32 -16.30 -26.03
C PRO A 132 4.86 -15.86 -26.24
N GLY A 133 3.99 -16.82 -26.56
CA GLY A 133 2.57 -16.58 -26.79
C GLY A 133 1.79 -16.24 -25.51
N LEU A 134 0.85 -15.30 -25.60
CA LEU A 134 0.08 -14.84 -24.43
C LEU A 134 -0.84 -15.90 -23.78
N ASN A 135 -1.20 -16.97 -24.49
CA ASN A 135 -2.17 -17.99 -24.05
C ASN A 135 -1.55 -19.39 -23.81
N ASP A 136 -0.24 -19.55 -23.95
CA ASP A 136 0.47 -20.82 -23.67
C ASP A 136 0.68 -21.09 -22.17
N THR A 137 0.27 -20.16 -21.31
CA THR A 137 0.74 -20.10 -19.93
C THR A 137 -0.09 -20.90 -18.93
N ASN A 138 -1.22 -21.55 -19.28
CA ASN A 138 -2.04 -22.29 -18.29
C ASN A 138 -2.30 -21.48 -16.98
N ASN A 139 -2.54 -20.16 -17.07
CA ASN A 139 -2.65 -19.22 -15.94
C ASN A 139 -1.33 -18.87 -15.21
N PHE A 140 -0.17 -19.01 -15.86
CA PHE A 140 1.15 -18.55 -15.40
C PHE A 140 1.53 -17.18 -16.00
N ASP A 141 0.58 -16.24 -15.98
CA ASP A 141 0.78 -14.92 -16.58
C ASP A 141 1.95 -14.18 -15.92
N GLU A 142 2.10 -14.29 -14.59
CA GLU A 142 3.21 -13.66 -13.87
C GLU A 142 4.60 -14.14 -14.33
N THR A 143 4.77 -15.44 -14.61
CA THR A 143 6.04 -15.99 -15.10
C THR A 143 6.37 -15.44 -16.48
N HIS A 144 5.36 -15.36 -17.35
CA HIS A 144 5.56 -14.88 -18.71
C HIS A 144 5.90 -13.39 -18.72
N ILE A 145 5.19 -12.60 -17.93
CA ILE A 145 5.49 -11.19 -17.73
C ILE A 145 6.89 -11.01 -17.14
N GLY A 146 7.27 -11.81 -16.13
CA GLY A 146 8.64 -11.82 -15.59
C GLY A 146 9.70 -12.12 -16.64
N SER A 147 9.43 -13.06 -17.56
CA SER A 147 10.34 -13.38 -18.66
C SER A 147 10.49 -12.21 -19.64
N ILE A 148 9.40 -11.46 -19.89
CA ILE A 148 9.44 -10.24 -20.70
C ILE A 148 10.29 -9.17 -20.01
N PHE A 149 10.05 -8.88 -18.73
CA PHE A 149 10.85 -7.89 -17.99
C PHE A 149 12.32 -8.27 -17.89
N LYS A 150 12.63 -9.55 -17.69
CA LYS A 150 14.00 -10.06 -17.73
C LYS A 150 14.66 -9.80 -19.08
N ALA A 151 13.94 -9.94 -20.18
CA ALA A 151 14.47 -9.61 -21.50
C ALA A 151 14.65 -8.10 -21.69
N LEU A 152 13.85 -7.28 -21.01
CA LEU A 152 13.98 -5.82 -20.99
C LEU A 152 15.09 -5.34 -20.04
N GLU A 153 15.64 -6.22 -19.20
CA GLU A 153 16.74 -5.91 -18.28
C GLU A 153 17.96 -5.39 -19.05
N GLY A 154 18.55 -4.30 -18.57
CA GLY A 154 19.65 -3.60 -19.25
C GLY A 154 19.23 -2.80 -20.49
N MET A 155 17.96 -2.78 -20.87
CA MET A 155 17.44 -1.85 -21.87
C MET A 155 17.07 -0.53 -21.22
N GLN A 156 17.49 0.59 -21.81
CA GLN A 156 17.10 1.90 -21.30
C GLN A 156 15.68 2.28 -21.73
N ASN A 157 15.27 1.89 -22.94
CA ASN A 157 14.11 2.47 -23.62
C ASN A 157 13.34 1.46 -24.49
N ILE A 158 12.02 1.55 -24.55
CA ILE A 158 11.19 0.89 -25.58
C ILE A 158 10.56 1.94 -26.48
N HIS A 159 10.59 1.72 -27.80
CA HIS A 159 10.10 2.69 -28.79
C HIS A 159 8.76 2.28 -29.40
N LEU A 160 8.48 0.98 -29.48
CA LEU A 160 7.23 0.47 -30.05
C LEU A 160 6.89 -0.89 -29.45
N VAL A 161 5.62 -1.07 -29.11
CA VAL A 161 5.05 -2.37 -28.73
C VAL A 161 4.08 -2.79 -29.83
N LEU A 162 4.41 -3.88 -30.52
CA LEU A 162 3.58 -4.46 -31.57
C LEU A 162 2.80 -5.64 -31.01
N ILE A 163 1.48 -5.52 -30.90
CA ILE A 163 0.61 -6.60 -30.46
C ILE A 163 0.02 -7.28 -31.70
N THR A 164 0.50 -8.48 -32.03
CA THR A 164 0.00 -9.25 -33.16
C THR A 164 -1.29 -9.98 -32.79
N VAL A 165 -2.29 -9.88 -33.67
CA VAL A 165 -3.59 -10.53 -33.49
C VAL A 165 -3.91 -11.32 -34.77
N SER A 166 -4.26 -12.60 -34.61
CA SER A 166 -4.57 -13.45 -35.76
C SER A 166 -5.90 -13.07 -36.44
N ASN A 167 -6.13 -13.56 -37.65
CA ASN A 167 -7.40 -13.43 -38.35
C ASN A 167 -8.48 -14.30 -37.67
N GLY A 168 -9.53 -13.68 -37.15
CA GLY A 168 -10.56 -14.33 -36.33
C GLY A 168 -11.14 -13.41 -35.26
N ALA A 169 -12.22 -13.87 -34.62
CA ALA A 169 -12.83 -13.20 -33.48
C ALA A 169 -11.88 -13.20 -32.27
N LEU A 170 -11.87 -12.11 -31.51
CA LEU A 170 -11.10 -12.03 -30.26
C LEU A 170 -11.75 -12.91 -29.20
N SER A 171 -11.05 -13.95 -28.76
CA SER A 171 -11.47 -14.72 -27.59
C SER A 171 -11.38 -13.86 -26.33
N GLU A 172 -12.20 -14.17 -25.33
CA GLU A 172 -12.18 -13.42 -24.06
C GLU A 172 -10.83 -13.57 -23.33
N GLY A 173 -10.19 -14.74 -23.44
CA GLY A 173 -8.84 -14.96 -22.91
C GLY A 173 -7.80 -14.01 -23.51
N VAL A 174 -7.84 -13.78 -24.83
CA VAL A 174 -6.93 -12.84 -25.50
C VAL A 174 -7.22 -11.39 -25.08
N LYS A 175 -8.50 -11.00 -24.98
CA LYS A 175 -8.87 -9.66 -24.47
C LYS A 175 -8.36 -9.44 -23.05
N ASN A 176 -8.53 -10.43 -22.17
CA ASN A 176 -8.07 -10.38 -20.79
C ASN A 176 -6.54 -10.31 -20.70
N ALA A 177 -5.83 -11.09 -21.51
CA ALA A 177 -4.37 -11.03 -21.57
C ALA A 177 -3.90 -9.65 -22.01
N ILE A 178 -4.41 -9.11 -23.13
CA ILE A 178 -4.05 -7.76 -23.62
C ILE A 178 -4.35 -6.71 -22.54
N ARG A 179 -5.54 -6.78 -21.91
CA ARG A 179 -5.92 -5.88 -20.82
C ARG A 179 -4.96 -5.97 -19.63
N CYS A 180 -4.52 -7.17 -19.27
CA CYS A 180 -3.52 -7.39 -18.23
C CYS A 180 -2.22 -6.63 -18.57
N TYR A 181 -1.62 -6.83 -19.75
CA TYR A 181 -0.39 -6.14 -20.15
C TYR A 181 -0.53 -4.62 -20.16
N VAL A 182 -1.62 -4.12 -20.73
CA VAL A 182 -1.88 -2.69 -20.87
C VAL A 182 -2.08 -2.02 -19.50
N ASN A 183 -2.76 -2.72 -18.59
CA ASN A 183 -2.95 -2.22 -17.23
C ASN A 183 -1.66 -2.28 -16.42
N MET A 184 -0.86 -3.34 -16.58
CA MET A 184 0.42 -3.49 -15.88
C MET A 184 1.46 -2.46 -16.34
N LEU A 185 1.38 -2.00 -17.58
CA LEU A 185 2.34 -1.09 -18.20
C LEU A 185 1.62 0.12 -18.80
N PRO A 186 1.02 0.99 -17.96
CA PRO A 186 0.19 2.09 -18.43
C PRO A 186 0.97 3.07 -19.31
N ASP A 187 2.27 3.24 -19.06
CA ASP A 187 3.13 4.10 -19.85
C ASP A 187 3.17 3.68 -21.33
N PHE A 188 3.05 2.37 -21.62
CA PHE A 188 3.13 1.84 -22.99
C PHE A 188 1.99 2.23 -23.91
N LYS A 189 0.88 2.73 -23.37
CA LYS A 189 -0.31 3.08 -24.17
C LYS A 189 0.01 3.96 -25.38
N GLY A 190 0.91 4.93 -25.23
CA GLY A 190 1.30 5.85 -26.31
C GLY A 190 2.19 5.24 -27.40
N ILE A 191 2.75 4.05 -27.18
CA ILE A 191 3.64 3.36 -28.14
C ILE A 191 3.12 1.98 -28.55
N ILE A 192 1.85 1.66 -28.25
CA ILE A 192 1.23 0.40 -28.68
C ILE A 192 0.68 0.56 -30.10
N ALA A 193 0.93 -0.44 -30.93
CA ALA A 193 0.23 -0.61 -32.19
C ALA A 193 -0.18 -2.09 -32.36
N PHE A 194 -1.32 -2.30 -32.99
CA PHE A 194 -1.84 -3.63 -33.27
C PHE A 194 -1.47 -4.06 -34.68
N VAL A 195 -1.09 -5.33 -34.84
CA VAL A 195 -0.77 -5.92 -36.14
C VAL A 195 -1.71 -7.07 -36.41
N HIS A 196 -2.66 -6.88 -37.32
CA HIS A 196 -3.57 -7.92 -37.74
C HIS A 196 -2.87 -8.81 -38.79
N THR A 197 -2.61 -10.05 -38.41
CA THR A 197 -1.88 -11.03 -39.23
C THR A 197 -2.82 -12.07 -39.85
N LYS A 198 -2.31 -12.89 -40.77
CA LYS A 198 -3.06 -13.94 -41.49
C LYS A 198 -4.28 -13.37 -42.24
N ILE A 199 -4.18 -12.10 -42.65
CA ILE A 199 -5.19 -11.46 -43.48
C ILE A 199 -4.91 -11.86 -44.92
N GLY A 200 -5.84 -12.56 -45.57
CA GLY A 200 -5.76 -12.72 -47.01
C GLY A 200 -5.97 -11.36 -47.69
N TYR A 201 -4.97 -10.86 -48.41
CA TYR A 201 -5.00 -9.52 -49.00
C TYR A 201 -6.23 -9.25 -49.89
N LYS A 202 -6.81 -10.28 -50.52
CA LYS A 202 -8.08 -10.18 -51.26
C LYS A 202 -9.26 -9.63 -50.45
N HIS A 203 -9.23 -9.81 -49.13
CA HIS A 203 -10.25 -9.34 -48.21
C HIS A 203 -10.02 -7.90 -47.73
N LEU A 204 -8.90 -7.27 -48.11
CA LEU A 204 -8.65 -5.87 -47.77
C LEU A 204 -9.40 -4.87 -48.66
N HIS A 205 -10.04 -5.34 -49.73
CA HIS A 205 -10.88 -4.52 -50.57
C HIS A 205 -12.01 -3.87 -49.75
N PRO A 206 -12.24 -2.54 -49.83
CA PRO A 206 -13.29 -1.87 -49.07
C PRO A 206 -14.70 -2.43 -49.31
N GLY A 207 -14.96 -2.94 -50.53
CA GLY A 207 -16.22 -3.57 -50.89
C GLY A 207 -16.44 -4.97 -50.30
N ASP A 208 -15.46 -5.58 -49.61
CA ASP A 208 -15.65 -6.86 -48.91
C ASP A 208 -16.26 -6.64 -47.52
N GLU A 209 -17.52 -6.22 -47.45
CA GLU A 209 -18.21 -5.88 -46.20
C GLU A 209 -18.18 -7.00 -45.16
N GLN A 210 -18.18 -8.26 -45.61
CA GLN A 210 -18.11 -9.44 -44.74
C GLN A 210 -16.80 -9.50 -43.94
N PHE A 211 -15.72 -8.91 -44.45
CA PHE A 211 -14.44 -8.80 -43.74
C PHE A 211 -14.27 -7.43 -43.08
N ALA A 212 -14.63 -6.35 -43.79
CA ALA A 212 -14.43 -4.99 -43.32
C ALA A 212 -15.17 -4.72 -42.00
N ARG A 213 -16.43 -5.17 -41.88
CA ARG A 213 -17.25 -4.94 -40.68
C ARG A 213 -16.71 -5.67 -39.43
N PRO A 214 -16.45 -6.99 -39.44
CA PRO A 214 -15.85 -7.67 -38.29
C PRO A 214 -14.47 -7.13 -37.91
N MET A 215 -13.67 -6.71 -38.90
CA MET A 215 -12.36 -6.11 -38.63
C MET A 215 -12.50 -4.76 -37.91
N GLU A 216 -13.47 -3.94 -38.29
CA GLU A 216 -13.72 -2.65 -37.64
C GLU A 216 -14.25 -2.82 -36.21
N GLU A 217 -15.16 -3.76 -35.99
CA GLU A 217 -15.61 -4.14 -34.64
C GLU A 217 -14.47 -4.64 -33.75
N LYS A 218 -13.56 -5.43 -34.34
CA LYS A 218 -12.35 -5.91 -33.67
C LYS A 218 -11.42 -4.77 -33.29
N LYS A 219 -11.19 -3.79 -34.18
CA LYS A 219 -10.40 -2.60 -33.85
C LYS A 219 -11.01 -1.82 -32.69
N ARG A 220 -12.31 -1.50 -32.76
CA ARG A 220 -13.03 -0.81 -31.67
C ARG A 220 -12.89 -1.53 -30.33
N THR A 221 -12.95 -2.86 -30.35
CA THR A 221 -12.76 -3.69 -29.15
C THR A 221 -11.32 -3.60 -28.61
N LEU A 222 -10.31 -3.49 -29.48
CA LEU A 222 -8.92 -3.35 -29.05
C LEU A 222 -8.63 -1.92 -28.57
N ASP A 223 -9.15 -0.91 -29.27
CA ASP A 223 -9.05 0.50 -28.89
C ASP A 223 -9.64 0.74 -27.49
N SER A 224 -10.82 0.16 -27.21
CA SER A 224 -11.46 0.28 -25.89
C SER A 224 -10.68 -0.42 -24.76
N ILE A 225 -9.84 -1.42 -25.08
CA ILE A 225 -8.94 -2.03 -24.10
C ILE A 225 -7.77 -1.08 -23.78
N ILE A 226 -7.20 -0.38 -24.77
CA ILE A 226 -6.06 0.53 -24.57
C ILE A 226 -6.48 1.82 -23.89
N LEU A 227 -7.50 2.45 -24.45
CA LEU A 227 -7.92 3.80 -24.10
C LEU A 227 -8.93 3.82 -22.94
N GLY A 228 -9.44 2.66 -22.53
CA GLY A 228 -10.56 2.52 -21.59
C GLY A 228 -11.90 2.63 -22.32
N ASN A 229 -13.03 2.53 -21.60
CA ASN A 229 -14.35 2.82 -22.17
C ASN A 229 -14.48 4.34 -22.33
N PRO A 230 -14.33 4.91 -23.54
CA PRO A 230 -14.62 6.33 -23.71
C PRO A 230 -16.07 6.60 -23.41
N ASN A 231 -16.34 7.76 -22.80
CA ASN A 231 -17.65 8.35 -22.97
C ASN A 231 -17.78 8.77 -24.44
N PRO A 232 -18.83 8.33 -25.16
CA PRO A 232 -19.01 8.65 -26.58
C PRO A 232 -19.18 10.16 -26.84
N ASP A 233 -19.42 10.95 -25.80
CA ASP A 233 -19.60 12.40 -25.86
C ASP A 233 -18.27 13.18 -25.74
N ASP A 234 -17.13 12.50 -25.54
CA ASP A 234 -15.83 13.15 -25.34
C ASP A 234 -15.12 13.37 -26.70
N GLU A 235 -15.31 14.54 -27.31
CA GLU A 235 -14.76 14.89 -28.64
C GLU A 235 -13.23 14.77 -28.73
N CYS A 236 -12.52 14.87 -27.60
CA CYS A 236 -11.07 14.64 -27.54
C CYS A 236 -10.67 13.21 -27.94
N PHE A 237 -11.57 12.24 -27.77
CA PHE A 237 -11.28 10.82 -28.03
C PHE A 237 -11.18 10.49 -29.52
N ALA A 238 -11.78 11.30 -30.40
CA ALA A 238 -11.71 11.12 -31.86
C ALA A 238 -10.28 11.26 -32.42
N SER A 239 -9.36 11.85 -31.64
CA SER A 239 -7.99 12.15 -32.07
C SER A 239 -6.93 11.15 -31.60
N SER A 240 -7.24 10.27 -30.64
CA SER A 240 -6.29 9.30 -30.07
C SER A 240 -6.54 7.87 -30.57
N ASN A 241 -6.50 7.65 -31.89
CA ASN A 241 -6.66 6.31 -32.43
C ASN A 241 -5.39 5.47 -32.25
N VAL A 242 -5.52 4.27 -31.72
CA VAL A 242 -4.39 3.32 -31.66
C VAL A 242 -4.04 2.92 -33.09
N THR A 243 -2.74 2.82 -33.40
CA THR A 243 -2.32 2.46 -34.75
C THR A 243 -2.59 0.99 -35.04
N HIS A 244 -3.27 0.71 -36.16
CA HIS A 244 -3.54 -0.64 -36.63
C HIS A 244 -2.88 -0.91 -37.98
N PHE A 245 -2.06 -1.95 -38.05
CA PHE A 245 -1.47 -2.47 -39.27
C PHE A 245 -2.19 -3.74 -39.73
N LYS A 246 -2.26 -3.96 -41.04
CA LYS A 246 -2.81 -5.16 -41.66
C LYS A 246 -1.73 -5.78 -42.54
N ILE A 247 -1.35 -7.02 -42.26
CA ILE A 247 -0.23 -7.66 -42.99
C ILE A 247 -0.50 -9.14 -43.20
N ASP A 248 -0.30 -9.60 -44.43
CA ASP A 248 -0.17 -11.02 -44.72
C ASP A 248 1.32 -11.38 -44.70
N CYS A 249 1.73 -12.14 -43.68
CA CYS A 249 3.12 -12.59 -43.57
C CYS A 249 3.34 -13.88 -44.39
N ASP A 250 2.70 -14.04 -45.56
CA ASP A 250 3.00 -15.14 -46.46
C ASP A 250 4.32 -14.91 -47.17
N LEU A 251 5.41 -15.31 -46.51
CA LEU A 251 6.77 -15.05 -46.97
C LEU A 251 7.17 -15.79 -48.28
N ARG A 252 6.26 -16.55 -48.90
CA ARG A 252 6.46 -17.31 -50.14
C ARG A 252 6.14 -16.46 -51.37
N TYR A 253 6.87 -15.36 -51.57
CA TYR A 253 6.50 -14.40 -52.60
C TYR A 253 6.97 -14.79 -54.01
N ALA A 254 6.02 -15.25 -54.83
CA ALA A 254 6.07 -15.16 -56.30
C ALA A 254 5.08 -14.08 -56.82
N ARG A 255 4.68 -13.14 -55.96
CA ARG A 255 3.65 -12.12 -56.21
C ARG A 255 4.18 -10.72 -55.85
N PRO A 256 4.64 -9.93 -56.84
CA PRO A 256 5.28 -8.64 -56.61
C PRO A 256 4.42 -7.62 -55.86
N VAL A 257 3.13 -7.53 -56.17
CA VAL A 257 2.20 -6.58 -55.54
C VAL A 257 2.03 -6.87 -54.05
N LEU A 258 1.75 -8.11 -53.69
CA LEU A 258 1.61 -8.50 -52.28
C LEU A 258 2.90 -8.27 -51.51
N ALA A 259 4.04 -8.63 -52.10
CA ALA A 259 5.34 -8.37 -51.50
C ALA A 259 5.54 -6.87 -51.25
N CYS A 260 5.22 -6.02 -52.22
CA CYS A 260 5.32 -4.56 -52.09
C CYS A 260 4.49 -4.03 -50.91
N ILE A 261 3.22 -4.44 -50.81
CA ILE A 261 2.33 -4.07 -49.69
C ILE A 261 2.94 -4.51 -48.37
N THR A 262 3.37 -5.78 -48.24
CA THR A 262 4.00 -6.30 -47.03
C THR A 262 5.25 -5.50 -46.65
N GLN A 263 6.17 -5.26 -47.59
CA GLN A 263 7.42 -4.53 -47.33
C GLN A 263 7.14 -3.09 -46.89
N ASN A 264 6.19 -2.41 -47.52
CA ASN A 264 5.83 -1.04 -47.13
C ASN A 264 5.06 -0.99 -45.81
N THR A 265 4.26 -2.00 -45.46
CA THR A 265 3.68 -2.09 -44.12
C THR A 265 4.76 -2.25 -43.04
N ILE A 266 5.78 -3.08 -43.26
CA ILE A 266 6.94 -3.22 -42.35
C ILE A 266 7.70 -1.89 -42.25
N ARG A 267 7.91 -1.20 -43.37
CA ARG A 267 8.50 0.14 -43.39
C ARG A 267 7.73 1.11 -42.50
N SER A 268 6.40 1.11 -42.57
CA SER A 268 5.55 1.98 -41.73
C SER A 268 5.70 1.65 -40.25
N MET A 269 5.77 0.37 -39.86
CA MET A 269 6.03 -0.04 -38.48
C MET A 269 7.40 0.45 -37.98
N LEU A 270 8.45 0.29 -38.80
CA LEU A 270 9.81 0.76 -38.48
C LEU A 270 9.90 2.28 -38.41
N SER A 271 9.13 2.97 -39.24
CA SER A 271 9.03 4.43 -39.22
C SER A 271 8.33 4.91 -37.96
N LEU A 272 7.24 4.25 -37.55
CA LEU A 272 6.55 4.53 -36.29
C LEU A 272 7.49 4.32 -35.09
N ALA A 273 8.21 3.20 -35.03
CA ALA A 273 9.21 2.96 -33.99
C ALA A 273 10.32 4.01 -33.95
N ALA A 274 10.69 4.57 -35.10
CA ALA A 274 11.71 5.60 -35.20
C ALA A 274 11.21 7.00 -34.82
N PHE A 275 9.90 7.24 -34.93
CA PHE A 275 9.23 8.50 -34.64
C PHE A 275 8.78 8.60 -33.18
N ASN A 276 8.33 7.50 -32.58
CA ASN A 276 7.84 7.46 -31.22
C ASN A 276 8.87 7.96 -30.19
N GLN A 277 8.38 8.70 -29.20
CA GLN A 277 9.18 9.03 -28.02
C GLN A 277 9.42 7.73 -27.21
N PRO A 278 10.68 7.38 -26.91
CA PRO A 278 10.97 6.18 -26.15
C PRO A 278 10.49 6.29 -24.70
N ILE A 279 10.01 5.18 -24.17
CA ILE A 279 9.63 5.05 -22.76
C ILE A 279 10.77 4.37 -21.99
N ARG A 280 11.17 5.00 -20.89
CA ARG A 280 12.31 4.56 -20.06
C ARG A 280 11.94 3.35 -19.21
N VAL A 281 12.60 2.21 -19.43
CA VAL A 281 12.32 0.95 -18.73
C VAL A 281 12.59 1.05 -17.23
N THR A 282 13.64 1.76 -16.83
CA THR A 282 14.06 1.88 -15.41
C THR A 282 13.16 2.78 -14.57
N ALA A 283 12.27 3.56 -15.18
CA ALA A 283 11.36 4.46 -14.49
C ALA A 283 9.92 3.93 -14.44
N MET A 284 9.69 2.74 -14.96
CA MET A 284 8.35 2.16 -15.03
C MET A 284 7.94 1.61 -13.67
N THR A 285 6.74 1.98 -13.24
CA THR A 285 6.02 1.24 -12.21
C THR A 285 5.10 0.23 -12.87
N MET A 286 4.91 -0.90 -12.18
CA MET A 286 4.02 -1.93 -12.65
C MET A 286 2.76 -1.94 -11.81
N VAL A 287 1.59 -1.89 -12.45
CA VAL A 287 0.34 -2.13 -11.74
C VAL A 287 0.22 -3.62 -11.44
N LYS A 288 -0.07 -3.98 -10.19
CA LYS A 288 -0.22 -5.36 -9.74
C LYS A 288 -1.35 -6.08 -10.47
N THR A 289 -1.15 -7.36 -10.78
CA THR A 289 -2.21 -8.19 -11.38
C THR A 289 -3.34 -8.44 -10.38
N THR A 290 -4.51 -8.87 -10.86
CA THR A 290 -5.63 -9.26 -9.98
C THR A 290 -5.21 -10.33 -8.97
N LYS A 291 -4.39 -11.30 -9.39
CA LYS A 291 -3.88 -12.36 -8.53
C LYS A 291 -2.95 -11.80 -7.44
N MET A 292 -2.05 -10.88 -7.78
CA MET A 292 -1.21 -10.19 -6.80
C MET A 292 -2.03 -9.42 -5.78
N LEU A 293 -3.01 -8.64 -6.25
CA LEU A 293 -3.93 -7.92 -5.38
C LEU A 293 -4.76 -8.85 -4.49
N GLU A 294 -5.11 -10.04 -4.99
CA GLU A 294 -5.80 -11.07 -4.20
C GLU A 294 -4.89 -11.60 -3.08
N VAL A 295 -3.62 -11.89 -3.39
CA VAL A 295 -2.61 -12.27 -2.38
C VAL A 295 -2.46 -11.17 -1.34
N ASP A 296 -2.31 -9.92 -1.78
CA ASP A 296 -2.15 -8.76 -0.91
C ASP A 296 -3.36 -8.59 0.02
N ARG A 297 -4.59 -8.77 -0.47
CA ARG A 297 -5.81 -8.75 0.36
C ARG A 297 -5.81 -9.86 1.39
N PHE A 298 -5.42 -11.08 1.03
CA PHE A 298 -5.37 -12.18 2.00
C PHE A 298 -4.31 -11.99 3.07
N LEU A 299 -3.16 -11.44 2.70
CA LEU A 299 -2.15 -11.03 3.68
C LEU A 299 -2.70 -9.89 4.55
N GLU A 300 -3.39 -8.93 3.94
CA GLU A 300 -3.99 -7.81 4.67
C GLU A 300 -5.02 -8.28 5.71
N ASP A 301 -5.93 -9.17 5.32
CA ASP A 301 -6.92 -9.74 6.22
C ASP A 301 -6.26 -10.53 7.36
N LYS A 302 -5.25 -11.39 7.02
CA LYS A 302 -4.47 -12.14 8.01
C LYS A 302 -3.85 -11.22 9.06
N TYR A 303 -3.27 -10.10 8.66
CA TYR A 303 -2.58 -9.19 9.59
C TYR A 303 -3.52 -8.21 10.29
N LYS A 304 -4.65 -7.83 9.68
CA LYS A 304 -5.69 -7.03 10.34
C LYS A 304 -6.22 -7.73 11.60
N GLU A 305 -6.45 -9.04 11.55
CA GLU A 305 -6.87 -9.82 12.72
C GLU A 305 -5.87 -9.72 13.87
N VAL A 306 -4.56 -9.74 13.57
CA VAL A 306 -3.49 -9.60 14.56
C VAL A 306 -3.47 -8.17 15.16
N ILE A 307 -3.67 -7.14 14.34
CA ILE A 307 -3.75 -5.74 14.78
C ILE A 307 -4.99 -5.50 15.66
N GLU A 308 -6.14 -6.07 15.30
CA GLU A 308 -7.36 -5.98 16.10
C GLU A 308 -7.20 -6.69 17.44
N ALA A 309 -6.56 -7.87 17.44
CA ALA A 309 -6.20 -8.56 18.68
C ALA A 309 -5.32 -7.67 19.57
N ARG A 310 -4.27 -7.03 19.02
CA ARG A 310 -3.41 -6.07 19.73
C ARG A 310 -4.22 -4.94 20.38
N ASN A 311 -5.10 -4.30 19.62
CA ASN A 311 -5.88 -3.17 20.10
C ASN A 311 -6.83 -3.59 21.24
N LYS A 312 -7.43 -4.77 21.14
CA LYS A 312 -8.23 -5.37 22.22
C LYS A 312 -7.38 -5.61 23.48
N PHE A 313 -6.17 -6.14 23.32
CA PHE A 313 -5.24 -6.35 24.44
C PHE A 313 -4.78 -5.05 25.10
N LEU A 314 -4.43 -4.02 24.32
CA LEU A 314 -4.05 -2.70 24.85
C LEU A 314 -5.19 -2.07 25.68
N GLY A 315 -6.45 -2.33 25.31
CA GLY A 315 -7.62 -1.93 26.10
C GLY A 315 -7.68 -2.58 27.49
N HIS A 316 -7.33 -3.87 27.60
CA HIS A 316 -7.34 -4.62 28.87
C HIS A 316 -6.27 -4.15 29.86
N LYS A 317 -5.12 -3.64 29.38
CA LYS A 317 -4.02 -3.13 30.21
C LYS A 317 -4.44 -2.04 31.22
N SER A 318 -5.42 -1.20 30.87
CA SER A 318 -5.88 -0.13 31.78
C SER A 318 -6.63 -0.68 33.00
N GLN A 319 -7.28 -1.83 32.86
CA GLN A 319 -8.09 -2.43 33.92
C GLN A 319 -7.24 -3.17 34.96
N GLU A 320 -6.21 -3.89 34.52
CA GLU A 320 -5.28 -4.60 35.42
C GLU A 320 -4.43 -3.63 36.24
N GLN A 321 -3.90 -2.56 35.62
CA GLN A 321 -3.16 -1.51 36.32
C GLN A 321 -3.99 -0.82 37.40
N SER A 322 -5.28 -0.59 37.15
CA SER A 322 -6.19 -0.02 38.14
C SER A 322 -6.37 -0.94 39.36
N THR A 323 -6.32 -2.25 39.16
CA THR A 323 -6.51 -3.26 40.21
C THR A 323 -5.26 -3.37 41.10
N ILE A 324 -4.07 -3.35 40.49
CA ILE A 324 -2.78 -3.30 41.19
C ILE A 324 -2.68 -2.03 42.04
N ALA A 325 -3.04 -0.87 41.47
CA ALA A 325 -3.03 0.40 42.18
C ALA A 325 -3.99 0.40 43.39
N ARG A 326 -5.21 -0.13 43.23
CA ARG A 326 -6.18 -0.25 44.33
C ARG A 326 -5.66 -1.14 45.47
N ARG A 327 -5.01 -2.26 45.13
CA ARG A 327 -4.45 -3.18 46.12
C ARG A 327 -3.26 -2.57 46.87
N LYS A 328 -2.36 -1.88 46.17
CA LYS A 328 -1.26 -1.10 46.80
C LYS A 328 -1.80 -0.04 47.76
N ALA A 329 -2.85 0.68 47.36
CA ALA A 329 -3.51 1.66 48.23
C ALA A 329 -4.12 1.01 49.48
N SER A 330 -4.79 -0.14 49.33
CA SER A 330 -5.38 -0.88 50.46
C SER A 330 -4.32 -1.40 51.43
N ILE A 331 -3.18 -1.90 50.93
CA ILE A 331 -2.03 -2.27 51.77
C ILE A 331 -1.53 -1.05 52.56
N GLY A 332 -1.31 0.08 51.88
CA GLY A 332 -0.84 1.31 52.53
C GLY A 332 -1.80 1.84 53.60
N GLU A 333 -3.11 1.76 53.36
CA GLU A 333 -4.14 2.14 54.32
C GLU A 333 -4.08 1.26 55.58
N LYS A 334 -3.98 -0.07 55.41
CA LYS A 334 -3.87 -1.01 56.54
C LYS A 334 -2.56 -0.89 57.30
N GLU A 335 -1.43 -0.67 56.61
CA GLU A 335 -0.13 -0.41 57.23
C GLU A 335 -0.17 0.88 58.06
N HIS A 336 -0.81 1.94 57.54
CA HIS A 336 -1.01 3.17 58.28
C HIS A 336 -1.91 2.96 59.52
N GLN A 337 -3.01 2.21 59.38
CA GLN A 337 -3.89 1.89 60.51
C GLN A 337 -3.18 1.06 61.58
N LEU A 338 -2.32 0.12 61.19
CA LEU A 338 -1.49 -0.66 62.09
C LEU A 338 -0.47 0.23 62.82
N GLY A 339 0.22 1.12 62.11
CA GLY A 339 1.16 2.08 62.68
C GLY A 339 0.49 3.04 63.66
N TYR A 340 -0.67 3.58 63.28
CA TYR A 340 -1.51 4.41 64.14
C TYR A 340 -1.93 3.67 65.41
N SER A 341 -2.43 2.44 65.29
CA SER A 341 -2.86 1.62 66.42
C SER A 341 -1.69 1.33 67.38
N ARG A 342 -0.50 1.04 66.85
CA ARG A 342 0.72 0.85 67.66
C ARG A 342 1.12 2.12 68.41
N GLY A 343 1.15 3.26 67.73
CA GLY A 343 1.51 4.55 68.32
C GLY A 343 0.52 4.96 69.42
N LYS A 344 -0.78 4.76 69.18
CA LYS A 344 -1.83 5.03 70.18
C LYS A 344 -1.76 4.06 71.35
N LEU A 345 -1.59 2.76 71.11
CA LEU A 345 -1.46 1.79 72.18
C LEU A 345 -0.29 2.15 73.11
N SER A 346 0.89 2.47 72.55
CA SER A 346 2.05 2.90 73.35
C SER A 346 1.82 4.18 74.15
N ALA A 347 1.01 5.13 73.64
CA ALA A 347 0.77 6.42 74.29
C ALA A 347 -0.30 6.36 75.39
N PHE A 348 -1.23 5.41 75.31
CA PHE A 348 -2.43 5.35 76.14
C PHE A 348 -2.53 4.10 77.03
N ASP A 349 -1.85 3.01 76.69
CA ASP A 349 -1.75 1.79 77.50
C ASP A 349 -0.62 1.91 78.53
N ASN A 350 -0.75 2.91 79.40
CA ASN A 350 0.16 3.12 80.52
C ASN A 350 -0.61 3.52 81.79
N ASP A 351 0.09 3.45 82.91
CA ASP A 351 -0.45 3.77 84.23
C ASP A 351 -0.35 5.27 84.56
N GLU A 352 -0.12 6.14 83.56
CA GLU A 352 -0.12 7.59 83.73
C GLU A 352 -1.48 8.07 84.25
N LEU A 353 -1.47 8.92 85.27
CA LEU A 353 -2.68 9.48 85.85
C LEU A 353 -3.15 10.66 84.99
N VAL A 354 -4.39 10.59 84.51
CA VAL A 354 -5.01 11.67 83.73
C VAL A 354 -6.21 12.22 84.48
N SER A 355 -6.27 13.55 84.60
CA SER A 355 -7.42 14.22 85.19
C SER A 355 -8.66 13.96 84.33
N ILE A 356 -9.74 13.54 84.98
CA ILE A 356 -11.03 13.29 84.32
C ILE A 356 -12.12 14.24 84.80
N CYS A 357 -11.91 14.93 85.91
CA CYS A 357 -12.82 15.93 86.44
C CYS A 357 -12.02 16.87 87.33
N GLU A 358 -12.29 18.15 87.17
CA GLU A 358 -11.73 19.24 87.93
C GLU A 358 -12.90 20.11 88.35
N ASP A 359 -13.24 20.08 89.63
CA ASP A 359 -14.29 20.92 90.20
C ASP A 359 -13.67 21.89 91.18
N ARG A 360 -13.88 23.19 90.94
CA ARG A 360 -13.43 24.26 91.82
C ARG A 360 -14.64 25.01 92.36
N PHE A 361 -14.71 25.09 93.68
CA PHE A 361 -15.69 25.87 94.41
C PHE A 361 -14.98 27.04 95.08
N ASP A 362 -15.39 28.23 94.69
CA ASP A 362 -14.88 29.49 95.19
C ASP A 362 -16.08 30.26 95.77
N GLN A 363 -16.12 30.46 97.10
CA GLN A 363 -17.29 31.07 97.74
C GLN A 363 -16.93 32.13 98.78
N ASP A 364 -17.29 33.36 98.44
CA ASP A 364 -17.36 34.47 99.36
C ASP A 364 -18.67 34.45 100.16
N TRP A 365 -18.52 34.47 101.49
CA TRP A 365 -19.52 34.93 102.45
C TRP A 365 -20.94 34.31 102.48
N SER A 366 -21.14 33.05 102.04
CA SER A 366 -22.39 32.31 102.34
C SER A 366 -22.19 31.14 103.34
N PRO A 367 -23.17 30.80 104.20
CA PRO A 367 -23.10 29.63 105.07
C PRO A 367 -23.16 28.34 104.25
N TRP A 368 -22.11 27.52 104.33
CA TRP A 368 -22.06 26.24 103.61
C TRP A 368 -23.12 25.28 104.16
N LYS A 369 -24.21 25.05 103.41
CA LYS A 369 -24.96 23.79 103.51
C LYS A 369 -24.03 22.68 103.02
N LYS A 370 -24.00 21.52 103.70
CA LYS A 370 -23.20 20.34 103.33
C LYS A 370 -23.13 20.19 101.80
N THR A 371 -22.00 20.54 101.23
CA THR A 371 -21.78 20.50 99.79
C THR A 371 -20.97 19.25 99.53
N GLY A 372 -21.65 18.15 99.24
CA GLY A 372 -20.99 16.95 98.77
C GLY A 372 -20.63 17.15 97.30
N ILE A 373 -19.34 17.09 96.96
CA ILE A 373 -18.95 16.92 95.56
C ILE A 373 -19.30 15.48 95.19
N ARG A 374 -20.52 15.28 94.69
CA ARG A 374 -20.94 14.04 94.06
C ARG A 374 -20.73 14.21 92.58
N ARG A 375 -19.74 13.52 92.04
CA ARG A 375 -19.57 13.47 90.61
C ARG A 375 -20.83 12.89 89.96
N MET A 376 -21.47 13.68 89.09
CA MET A 376 -22.55 13.22 88.22
C MET A 376 -21.97 12.23 87.20
N SER A 377 -22.46 10.99 87.25
CA SER A 377 -22.64 10.09 86.11
C SER A 377 -21.68 10.29 84.92
N LEU A 378 -20.44 9.78 85.01
CA LEU A 378 -19.72 9.41 83.79
C LEU A 378 -20.52 8.30 83.10
N LYS A 379 -20.70 8.37 81.77
CA LYS A 379 -21.39 7.33 80.98
C LYS A 379 -20.76 5.93 81.13
N SER A 380 -19.53 5.85 81.61
CA SER A 380 -18.80 4.62 81.90
C SER A 380 -18.20 4.68 83.33
N PRO A 381 -18.35 3.62 84.14
CA PRO A 381 -17.85 3.58 85.51
C PRO A 381 -16.32 3.50 85.51
N LEU A 382 -15.64 4.66 85.54
CA LEU A 382 -14.19 4.72 85.69
C LEU A 382 -13.81 4.69 87.17
N ARG A 383 -12.92 3.76 87.52
CA ARG A 383 -12.40 3.60 88.89
C ARG A 383 -11.41 4.73 89.18
N VAL A 384 -11.68 5.55 90.20
CA VAL A 384 -10.78 6.66 90.60
C VAL A 384 -9.51 6.07 91.21
N ASP A 385 -8.36 6.38 90.60
CA ASP A 385 -7.05 5.88 91.03
C ASP A 385 -6.36 6.84 92.00
N HIS A 386 -6.55 8.15 91.81
CA HIS A 386 -5.98 9.20 92.65
C HIS A 386 -6.87 10.46 92.66
N HIS A 387 -6.75 11.29 93.68
CA HIS A 387 -7.43 12.59 93.76
C HIS A 387 -6.57 13.62 94.47
N ASP A 388 -6.47 14.82 93.91
CA ASP A 388 -5.86 15.97 94.56
C ASP A 388 -6.95 16.86 95.14
N VAL A 389 -6.75 17.29 96.39
CA VAL A 389 -7.67 18.19 97.07
C VAL A 389 -6.88 19.37 97.60
N LEU A 390 -7.09 20.55 97.02
CA LEU A 390 -6.55 21.80 97.53
C LEU A 390 -7.62 22.52 98.33
N ILE A 391 -7.29 22.79 99.60
CA ILE A 391 -8.24 23.30 100.59
C ILE A 391 -7.64 24.55 101.23
N HIS A 392 -8.37 25.66 101.18
CA HIS A 392 -8.03 26.89 101.91
C HIS A 392 -9.21 27.31 102.79
N ASN A 393 -8.97 27.51 104.09
CA ASN A 393 -9.99 27.87 105.11
C ASN A 393 -11.20 26.92 105.20
N VAL A 394 -11.03 25.66 104.80
CA VAL A 394 -12.05 24.60 104.86
C VAL A 394 -11.46 23.36 105.57
N VAL A 395 -12.32 22.58 106.20
CA VAL A 395 -12.05 21.33 106.91
C VAL A 395 -12.89 20.23 106.26
N THR A 396 -12.24 19.16 105.82
CA THR A 396 -12.91 17.98 105.30
C THR A 396 -13.42 17.12 106.46
N SER A 397 -14.64 16.64 106.35
CA SER A 397 -15.29 15.69 107.26
C SER A 397 -15.92 14.57 106.44
N ASN A 398 -15.96 13.34 106.94
CA ASN A 398 -16.63 12.21 106.28
C ASN A 398 -16.25 12.03 104.80
N GLU A 399 -14.96 11.92 104.49
CA GLU A 399 -14.51 11.51 103.17
C GLU A 399 -14.90 10.04 102.94
N SER A 400 -15.59 9.77 101.84
CA SER A 400 -16.06 8.44 101.46
C SER A 400 -15.99 8.23 99.95
N GLY A 401 -15.49 7.07 99.53
CA GLY A 401 -14.97 6.95 98.17
C GLY A 401 -13.51 7.40 98.11
N GLY A 402 -12.77 6.90 97.13
CA GLY A 402 -11.31 7.01 97.09
C GLY A 402 -10.67 5.83 96.38
N LYS A 403 -9.34 5.79 96.36
CA LYS A 403 -8.48 4.87 95.60
C LYS A 403 -9.13 3.50 95.41
N GLY A 404 -9.56 3.24 94.18
CA GLY A 404 -10.18 1.97 93.81
C GLY A 404 -11.70 1.89 93.91
N LYS A 405 -12.42 3.01 94.07
CA LYS A 405 -13.89 3.09 94.00
C LYS A 405 -14.36 3.91 92.79
N PHE A 406 -15.59 3.70 92.34
CA PHE A 406 -16.20 4.41 91.20
C PHE A 406 -16.69 5.83 91.52
N TYR A 407 -16.62 6.22 92.79
CA TYR A 407 -16.99 7.54 93.26
C TYR A 407 -15.98 8.00 94.30
N TRP A 408 -15.88 9.33 94.41
CA TRP A 408 -15.26 10.02 95.53
C TRP A 408 -16.21 11.10 96.01
N SER A 409 -16.32 11.27 97.32
CA SER A 409 -17.15 12.27 97.94
C SER A 409 -16.56 12.66 99.29
N ALA A 410 -16.73 13.91 99.68
CA ALA A 410 -16.42 14.34 101.03
C ALA A 410 -17.39 15.44 101.47
N ASP A 411 -17.63 15.54 102.78
CA ASP A 411 -18.36 16.66 103.37
C ASP A 411 -17.36 17.75 103.78
N TYR A 412 -17.65 19.01 103.52
CA TYR A 412 -16.75 20.11 103.86
C TYR A 412 -17.40 21.09 104.84
N ARG A 413 -16.60 21.62 105.76
CA ARG A 413 -17.00 22.68 106.71
C ARG A 413 -15.94 23.77 106.75
N ARG A 414 -16.35 25.03 106.75
CA ARG A 414 -15.42 26.16 106.83
C ARG A 414 -14.68 26.19 108.18
N LYS A 415 -13.38 26.52 108.18
CA LYS A 415 -12.56 26.64 109.40
C LYS A 415 -12.68 28.01 110.06
N ARG A 416 -12.87 29.08 109.26
CA ARG A 416 -12.98 30.50 109.68
C ARG A 416 -13.88 31.28 108.72
N PHE A 417 -14.40 32.45 109.12
CA PHE A 417 -15.25 33.34 108.29
C PHE A 417 -14.52 34.05 107.13
N GLN A 418 -13.37 33.54 106.68
CA GLN A 418 -12.58 34.07 105.56
C GLN A 418 -12.81 33.26 104.30
N HIS A 419 -12.55 33.85 103.12
CA HIS A 419 -12.68 33.23 101.80
C HIS A 419 -12.20 31.77 101.77
N GLY A 420 -13.07 30.88 101.28
CA GLY A 420 -12.88 29.44 101.30
C GLY A 420 -12.77 28.90 99.88
N VAL A 421 -11.67 28.21 99.59
CA VAL A 421 -11.42 27.60 98.28
C VAL A 421 -11.33 26.10 98.46
N LEU A 422 -12.15 25.38 97.69
CA LEU A 422 -12.06 23.93 97.55
C LEU A 422 -11.85 23.62 96.07
N HIS A 423 -10.77 22.93 95.76
CA HIS A 423 -10.48 22.50 94.41
C HIS A 423 -10.14 21.02 94.42
N VAL A 424 -10.94 20.23 93.70
CA VAL A 424 -10.77 18.79 93.59
C VAL A 424 -10.45 18.42 92.16
N LYS A 425 -9.36 17.67 91.97
CA LYS A 425 -9.03 17.00 90.71
C LYS A 425 -9.07 15.50 90.91
N LEU A 426 -9.84 14.80 90.09
CA LEU A 426 -9.93 13.34 90.10
C LEU A 426 -9.13 12.77 88.94
N TYR A 427 -8.25 11.81 89.25
CA TYR A 427 -7.40 11.15 88.28
C TYR A 427 -7.77 9.67 88.14
N VAL A 428 -7.62 9.18 86.92
CA VAL A 428 -7.66 7.75 86.61
C VAL A 428 -6.46 7.39 85.78
N LYS A 429 -6.07 6.12 85.81
CA LYS A 429 -5.08 5.60 84.88
C LYS A 429 -5.58 5.79 83.45
N LYS A 430 -4.70 6.28 82.60
CA LYS A 430 -4.94 6.54 81.17
C LYS A 430 -5.48 5.32 80.45
N LYS A 431 -4.98 4.12 80.78
CA LYS A 431 -5.48 2.85 80.23
C LYS A 431 -6.96 2.59 80.56
N ASN A 432 -7.37 2.84 81.81
CA ASN A 432 -8.76 2.61 82.25
C ASN A 432 -9.72 3.54 81.53
N LYS A 433 -9.32 4.80 81.32
CA LYS A 433 -10.11 5.80 80.59
C LYS A 433 -10.34 5.41 79.12
N ASN A 434 -9.38 4.72 78.50
CA ASN A 434 -9.38 4.42 77.07
C ASN A 434 -9.54 2.91 76.77
N GLN A 435 -10.05 2.11 77.72
CA GLN A 435 -10.08 0.64 77.63
C GLN A 435 -10.69 0.12 76.32
N ALA A 436 -11.84 0.64 75.90
CA ALA A 436 -12.50 0.21 74.66
C ALA A 436 -11.66 0.49 73.41
N LEU A 437 -10.99 1.65 73.35
CA LEU A 437 -10.10 2.01 72.25
C LEU A 437 -8.81 1.17 72.27
N ILE A 438 -8.30 0.84 73.47
CA ILE A 438 -7.15 -0.05 73.64
C ILE A 438 -7.45 -1.46 73.13
N GLU A 439 -8.65 -1.98 73.41
CA GLU A 439 -9.11 -3.28 72.89
C GLU A 439 -9.22 -3.26 71.36
N GLU A 440 -9.77 -2.19 70.79
CA GLU A 440 -9.80 -1.98 69.33
C GLU A 440 -8.39 -1.93 68.72
N TRP A 441 -7.46 -1.17 69.30
CA TRP A 441 -6.08 -1.10 68.81
C TRP A 441 -5.34 -2.42 68.95
N ARG A 442 -5.57 -3.19 70.02
CA ARG A 442 -5.03 -4.54 70.19
C ARG A 442 -5.58 -5.50 69.14
N TRP A 443 -6.88 -5.41 68.85
CA TRP A 443 -7.49 -6.18 67.77
C TRP A 443 -6.84 -5.83 66.42
N ASN A 444 -6.68 -4.54 66.10
CA ASN A 444 -6.00 -4.09 64.89
C ASN A 444 -4.57 -4.62 64.81
N ILE A 445 -3.80 -4.57 65.91
CA ILE A 445 -2.42 -5.04 65.96
C ILE A 445 -2.30 -6.56 65.72
N ASN A 446 -3.28 -7.33 66.19
CA ASN A 446 -3.25 -8.78 66.06
C ASN A 446 -3.75 -9.28 64.69
N ASN A 447 -4.71 -8.59 64.08
CA ASN A 447 -5.37 -9.07 62.86
C ASN A 447 -4.83 -8.42 61.57
N LEU A 448 -4.54 -7.11 61.58
CA LEU A 448 -4.07 -6.42 60.38
C LEU A 448 -2.78 -7.01 59.77
N PRO A 449 -1.79 -7.53 60.54
CA PRO A 449 -0.61 -8.13 59.94
C PRO A 449 -0.94 -9.33 59.03
N SER A 450 -1.87 -10.20 59.42
CA SER A 450 -2.31 -11.32 58.59
C SER A 450 -2.99 -10.83 57.32
N GLU A 451 -3.89 -9.86 57.45
CA GLU A 451 -4.61 -9.30 56.30
C GLU A 451 -3.68 -8.56 55.32
N ILE A 452 -2.65 -7.88 55.83
CA ILE A 452 -1.63 -7.22 55.01
C ILE A 452 -0.80 -8.28 54.26
N GLU A 453 -0.44 -9.38 54.92
CA GLU A 453 0.33 -10.46 54.31
C GLU A 453 -0.46 -11.17 53.21
N ASP A 454 -1.74 -11.45 53.46
CA ASP A 454 -2.64 -12.01 52.45
C ASP A 454 -2.76 -11.08 51.23
N LEU A 455 -2.96 -9.78 51.46
CA LEU A 455 -2.99 -8.78 50.38
C LEU A 455 -1.66 -8.66 49.63
N LYS A 456 -0.52 -8.79 50.32
CA LYS A 456 0.81 -8.78 49.69
C LYS A 456 1.01 -10.01 48.82
N LYS A 457 0.61 -11.19 49.29
CA LYS A 457 0.67 -12.42 48.51
C LYS A 457 -0.21 -12.32 47.26
N GLU A 458 -1.45 -11.85 47.42
CA GLU A 458 -2.33 -11.63 46.28
C GLU A 458 -1.78 -10.57 45.31
N LEU A 459 -1.16 -9.49 45.81
CA LEU A 459 -0.51 -8.50 44.96
C LEU A 459 0.64 -9.12 44.16
N GLN A 460 1.49 -9.93 44.80
CA GLN A 460 2.62 -10.59 44.16
C GLN A 460 2.16 -11.57 43.06
N GLU A 461 1.08 -12.33 43.31
CA GLU A 461 0.47 -13.20 42.28
C GLU A 461 -0.04 -12.39 41.08
N TYR A 462 -0.66 -11.23 41.32
CA TYR A 462 -1.12 -10.35 40.24
C TYR A 462 0.04 -9.68 39.49
N GLU A 463 1.09 -9.23 40.18
CA GLU A 463 2.29 -8.66 39.55
C GLU A 463 3.03 -9.71 38.71
N SER A 464 3.08 -10.97 39.16
CA SER A 464 3.63 -12.08 38.37
C SER A 464 2.81 -12.37 37.12
N LYS A 465 1.48 -12.36 37.21
CA LYS A 465 0.60 -12.51 36.04
C LYS A 465 0.73 -11.34 35.08
N GLU A 466 0.79 -10.10 35.58
CA GLU A 466 1.03 -8.90 34.77
C GLU A 466 2.38 -8.98 34.06
N GLN A 467 3.43 -9.49 34.71
CA GLN A 467 4.73 -9.65 34.08
C GLN A 467 4.70 -10.72 32.98
N GLN A 468 4.09 -11.88 33.22
CA GLN A 468 3.92 -12.90 32.19
C GLN A 468 3.12 -12.35 31.00
N HIS A 469 2.02 -11.63 31.26
CA HIS A 469 1.26 -10.96 30.21
C HIS A 469 2.11 -9.91 29.47
N ARG A 470 2.97 -9.15 30.16
CA ARG A 470 3.91 -8.20 29.52
C ARG A 470 4.88 -8.90 28.58
N ASP A 471 5.44 -10.04 28.99
CA ASP A 471 6.39 -10.79 28.18
C ASP A 471 5.69 -11.41 26.95
N GLU A 472 4.47 -11.95 27.12
CA GLU A 472 3.62 -12.42 26.01
C GLU A 472 3.26 -11.27 25.04
N ILE A 473 2.96 -10.07 25.56
CA ILE A 473 2.69 -8.88 24.75
C ILE A 473 3.96 -8.44 24.00
N GLN A 474 5.12 -8.43 24.64
CA GLN A 474 6.37 -8.03 23.99
C GLN A 474 6.66 -8.94 22.79
N LYS A 475 6.46 -10.25 22.95
CA LYS A 475 6.57 -11.22 21.86
C LYS A 475 5.55 -10.96 20.74
N LEU A 476 4.29 -10.68 21.09
CA LEU A 476 3.27 -10.34 20.10
C LEU A 476 3.58 -9.02 19.38
N LEU A 477 4.16 -8.03 20.07
CA LEU A 477 4.57 -6.75 19.48
C LEU A 477 5.72 -6.93 18.48
N GLU A 478 6.70 -7.77 18.80
CA GLU A 478 7.78 -8.12 17.86
C GLU A 478 7.23 -8.81 16.61
N GLU A 479 6.29 -9.76 16.77
CA GLU A 479 5.57 -10.40 15.65
C GLU A 479 4.72 -9.38 14.86
N LEU A 480 4.15 -8.37 15.53
CA LEU A 480 3.34 -7.32 14.91
C LEU A 480 4.14 -6.30 14.11
N ASP A 481 5.34 -5.93 14.57
CA ASP A 481 6.20 -5.00 13.82
C ASP A 481 6.64 -5.63 12.49
N GLU A 482 6.91 -6.94 12.48
CA GLU A 482 7.12 -7.70 11.24
C GLU A 482 5.89 -7.70 10.33
N ASN A 483 4.70 -7.92 10.90
CA ASN A 483 3.45 -7.96 10.15
C ASN A 483 3.04 -6.58 9.59
N GLN A 484 3.27 -5.50 10.35
CA GLN A 484 3.01 -4.13 9.92
C GLN A 484 3.94 -3.73 8.78
N TYR A 485 5.22 -4.09 8.88
CA TYR A 485 6.18 -3.92 7.80
C TYR A 485 5.71 -4.63 6.51
N LEU A 486 5.24 -5.88 6.62
CA LEU A 486 4.69 -6.62 5.49
C LEU A 486 3.48 -5.92 4.88
N LEU A 487 2.53 -5.50 5.73
CA LEU A 487 1.34 -4.75 5.33
C LEU A 487 1.68 -3.53 4.51
N ASP A 488 2.63 -2.71 4.96
CA ASP A 488 2.99 -1.47 4.29
C ASP A 488 3.65 -1.71 2.93
N ARG A 489 4.25 -2.89 2.70
CA ARG A 489 4.80 -3.31 1.40
C ARG A 489 3.76 -3.89 0.46
N VAL A 490 2.79 -4.66 0.97
CA VAL A 490 1.72 -5.21 0.14
C VAL A 490 0.65 -4.17 -0.16
N ARG A 491 0.53 -3.13 0.68
CA ARG A 491 -0.38 -1.99 0.48
C ARG A 491 0.12 -1.10 -0.66
N GLY A 492 -0.38 -1.40 -1.85
CA GLY A 492 -0.16 -0.58 -3.03
C GLY A 492 -0.70 -1.29 -4.25
N ASN A 493 -1.23 -0.52 -5.20
CA ASN A 493 -1.64 -1.06 -6.49
C ASN A 493 -0.45 -1.19 -7.45
N GLU A 494 0.69 -0.61 -7.11
CA GLU A 494 1.89 -0.57 -7.92
C GLU A 494 3.02 -1.33 -7.25
N LEU A 495 3.95 -1.80 -8.07
CA LEU A 495 5.13 -2.53 -7.68
C LEU A 495 6.31 -2.04 -8.52
N ASP A 496 7.45 -1.84 -7.87
CA ASP A 496 8.70 -1.60 -8.57
C ASP A 496 9.08 -2.82 -9.41
N ILE A 497 9.57 -2.60 -10.64
CA ILE A 497 9.89 -3.69 -11.58
C ILE A 497 10.94 -4.63 -11.03
N GLU A 498 11.93 -4.13 -10.29
CA GLU A 498 12.98 -4.97 -9.72
C GLU A 498 12.39 -5.88 -8.64
N ILE A 499 11.52 -5.34 -7.78
CA ILE A 499 10.83 -6.10 -6.74
C ILE A 499 9.93 -7.16 -7.37
N PHE A 500 9.19 -6.81 -8.41
CA PHE A 500 8.39 -7.77 -9.16
C PHE A 500 9.24 -8.91 -9.73
N HIS A 501 10.35 -8.57 -10.40
CA HIS A 501 11.20 -9.56 -11.03
C HIS A 501 11.71 -10.57 -9.99
N GLU A 502 12.15 -10.09 -8.83
CA GLU A 502 12.59 -10.95 -7.76
C GLU A 502 11.45 -11.81 -7.16
N LEU A 503 10.24 -11.27 -7.03
CA LEU A 503 9.07 -12.05 -6.59
C LEU A 503 8.74 -13.17 -7.58
N VAL A 504 8.85 -12.91 -8.89
CA VAL A 504 8.63 -13.93 -9.93
C VAL A 504 9.74 -14.98 -9.91
N GLU A 505 11.01 -14.57 -9.81
CA GLU A 505 12.14 -15.50 -9.70
C GLU A 505 12.09 -16.35 -8.42
N PHE A 506 11.57 -15.77 -7.33
CA PHE A 506 11.30 -16.50 -6.09
C PHE A 506 10.13 -17.50 -6.24
N GLY A 507 9.38 -17.43 -7.35
CA GLY A 507 8.19 -18.23 -7.58
C GLY A 507 7.08 -17.87 -6.59
N ALA A 508 7.03 -16.61 -6.15
CA ALA A 508 6.17 -16.16 -5.06
C ALA A 508 4.69 -16.39 -5.37
N TYR A 509 4.29 -16.30 -6.63
CA TYR A 509 2.92 -16.47 -7.10
C TYR A 509 2.62 -17.86 -7.69
N MET A 510 3.48 -18.85 -7.41
CA MET A 510 3.35 -20.22 -7.95
C MET A 510 2.88 -21.21 -6.87
N GLY A 511 1.94 -22.08 -7.27
CA GLY A 511 1.40 -23.15 -6.44
C GLY A 511 -0.02 -22.88 -5.96
N THR A 512 -0.43 -23.63 -4.94
CA THR A 512 -1.69 -23.45 -4.22
C THR A 512 -1.71 -22.12 -3.46
N ARG A 513 -2.91 -21.73 -3.00
CA ARG A 513 -3.08 -20.50 -2.22
C ARG A 513 -2.21 -20.42 -0.98
N SER A 514 -2.12 -21.51 -0.22
CA SER A 514 -1.28 -21.53 0.97
C SER A 514 0.21 -21.40 0.62
N GLU A 515 0.65 -21.96 -0.51
CA GLU A 515 2.05 -21.91 -0.93
C GLU A 515 2.45 -20.51 -1.38
N TYR A 516 1.64 -19.84 -2.21
CA TYR A 516 1.99 -18.49 -2.66
C TYR A 516 1.96 -17.47 -1.52
N LEU A 517 1.04 -17.61 -0.55
CA LEU A 517 1.00 -16.71 0.62
C LEU A 517 2.27 -16.84 1.46
N ALA A 518 2.67 -18.08 1.77
CA ALA A 518 3.89 -18.35 2.53
C ALA A 518 5.15 -17.89 1.79
N LYS A 519 5.19 -18.00 0.46
CA LYS A 519 6.34 -17.54 -0.33
C LYS A 519 6.43 -16.02 -0.38
N VAL A 520 5.31 -15.30 -0.60
CA VAL A 520 5.31 -13.83 -0.62
C VAL A 520 5.71 -13.28 0.76
N GLU A 521 5.16 -13.83 1.84
CA GLU A 521 5.53 -13.49 3.23
C GLU A 521 7.04 -13.71 3.46
N LYS A 522 7.53 -14.90 3.12
CA LYS A 522 8.96 -15.24 3.23
C LYS A 522 9.86 -14.33 2.42
N PHE A 523 9.42 -13.92 1.22
CA PHE A 523 10.18 -13.03 0.36
C PHE A 523 10.37 -11.66 1.00
N TYR A 524 9.30 -11.03 1.47
CA TYR A 524 9.38 -9.70 2.06
C TYR A 524 10.13 -9.70 3.39
N LEU A 525 9.94 -10.72 4.23
CA LEU A 525 10.70 -10.85 5.49
C LEU A 525 12.20 -11.02 5.23
N LYS A 526 12.58 -11.87 4.26
CA LYS A 526 13.99 -12.10 3.90
C LYS A 526 14.68 -10.82 3.40
N ASN A 527 13.94 -9.95 2.71
CA ASN A 527 14.47 -8.74 2.10
C ASN A 527 14.22 -7.46 2.93
N ARG A 528 13.72 -7.59 4.17
CA ARG A 528 13.35 -6.46 5.04
C ARG A 528 14.44 -5.39 5.14
N HIS A 529 15.65 -5.79 5.54
CA HIS A 529 16.77 -4.84 5.71
C HIS A 529 17.11 -4.08 4.44
N ARG A 530 17.09 -4.76 3.28
CA ARG A 530 17.40 -4.13 1.99
C ARG A 530 16.37 -3.06 1.62
N PHE A 531 15.11 -3.29 1.94
CA PHE A 531 14.04 -2.34 1.68
C PHE A 531 14.09 -1.15 2.66
N GLU A 532 14.39 -1.40 3.94
CA GLU A 532 14.61 -0.34 4.95
C GLU A 532 15.77 0.59 4.52
N GLU A 533 16.91 0.03 4.08
CA GLU A 533 18.05 0.81 3.55
C GLU A 533 17.66 1.67 2.33
N ARG A 534 16.78 1.15 1.46
CA ARG A 534 16.34 1.85 0.25
C ARG A 534 15.41 3.02 0.58
N GLU A 535 14.56 2.88 1.57
CA GLU A 535 13.70 3.97 2.05
C GLU A 535 14.48 5.06 2.76
N GLU A 536 15.44 4.69 3.62
CA GLU A 536 16.32 5.66 4.26
C GLU A 536 17.08 6.48 3.22
N TYR A 537 17.58 5.83 2.17
CA TYR A 537 18.26 6.52 1.06
C TYR A 537 17.31 7.46 0.30
N THR A 538 16.08 7.03 0.03
CA THR A 538 15.08 7.84 -0.69
C THR A 538 14.64 9.05 0.12
N GLN A 539 14.48 8.91 1.44
CA GLN A 539 14.13 10.02 2.34
C GLN A 539 15.29 11.03 2.52
N GLN A 540 16.53 10.61 2.32
CA GLN A 540 17.70 11.49 2.38
C GLN A 540 17.96 12.24 1.07
N GLN A 541 17.34 11.84 -0.05
CA GLN A 541 17.45 12.61 -1.28
C GLN A 541 16.61 13.90 -1.18
N PRO A 542 17.18 15.07 -1.51
CA PRO A 542 16.39 16.29 -1.61
C PRO A 542 15.27 16.06 -2.64
N PRO A 543 14.04 16.53 -2.37
CA PRO A 543 12.92 16.34 -3.29
C PRO A 543 13.34 16.86 -4.67
N SER A 544 13.38 15.95 -5.65
CA SER A 544 13.72 16.30 -7.02
C SER A 544 12.74 17.39 -7.47
N GLU A 545 13.26 18.54 -7.91
CA GLU A 545 12.43 19.61 -8.44
C GLU A 545 11.46 19.03 -9.47
N PRO A 546 10.16 19.35 -9.39
CA PRO A 546 9.19 18.85 -10.36
C PRO A 546 9.68 19.25 -11.74
N VAL A 547 9.95 18.25 -12.58
CA VAL A 547 10.31 18.46 -13.97
C VAL A 547 9.11 19.13 -14.62
N ASN A 548 9.22 20.44 -14.78
CA ASN A 548 8.18 21.26 -15.35
C ASN A 548 8.08 20.89 -16.83
N ASN A 549 7.23 19.93 -17.15
CA ASN A 549 6.82 19.62 -18.52
C ASN A 549 5.92 20.77 -19.00
N SER A 550 6.48 21.98 -19.10
CA SER A 550 5.87 23.06 -19.85
C SER A 550 5.92 22.64 -21.31
N ILE A 551 4.78 22.17 -21.80
CA ILE A 551 4.47 22.04 -23.21
C ILE A 551 4.89 23.37 -23.87
N ILE A 552 5.93 23.31 -24.70
CA ILE A 552 6.30 24.43 -25.56
C ILE A 552 5.16 24.56 -26.55
N SER A 553 4.21 25.45 -26.27
CA SER A 553 3.25 25.94 -27.25
C SER A 553 4.06 26.66 -28.33
N VAL A 554 4.26 25.98 -29.46
CA VAL A 554 4.84 26.58 -30.66
C VAL A 554 3.80 27.55 -31.20
N ASP A 555 4.08 28.84 -31.06
CA ASP A 555 3.35 29.93 -31.69
C ASP A 555 3.38 29.73 -33.22
N ASN A 556 2.27 29.30 -33.78
CA ASN A 556 2.04 29.37 -35.22
C ASN A 556 1.68 30.82 -35.56
N GLY A 557 2.68 31.59 -35.98
CA GLY A 557 2.50 32.92 -36.55
C GLY A 557 1.61 32.87 -37.79
N GLY A 558 0.33 33.22 -37.62
CA GLY A 558 -0.59 33.53 -38.70
C GLY A 558 -0.16 34.83 -39.37
N LYS A 559 0.14 34.76 -40.67
CA LYS A 559 0.20 35.92 -41.56
C LYS A 559 -1.15 36.09 -42.24
N ASP A 560 -1.81 37.19 -41.94
CA ASP A 560 -2.88 37.77 -42.74
C ASP A 560 -2.41 38.03 -44.19
N PRO A 561 -3.34 37.96 -45.16
CA PRO A 561 -3.27 38.82 -46.32
C PRO A 561 -4.48 39.77 -46.34
N GLU A 562 -4.21 41.06 -46.18
CA GLU A 562 -5.11 42.14 -46.58
C GLU A 562 -5.22 42.23 -48.12
N LYS A 563 -6.48 42.25 -48.58
CA LYS A 563 -7.08 43.12 -49.60
C LYS A 563 -6.21 43.69 -50.74
N ALA A 564 -6.68 43.45 -51.97
CA ALA A 564 -6.95 44.53 -52.94
C ALA A 564 -7.91 44.08 -54.07
N MET A 565 -9.01 44.83 -54.24
CA MET A 565 -9.66 45.31 -55.50
C MET A 565 -10.16 44.25 -56.52
N SER A 566 -11.31 44.34 -57.19
CA SER A 566 -12.22 45.45 -57.51
C SER A 566 -13.51 44.93 -58.18
N ALA A 567 -14.63 45.64 -57.94
CA ALA A 567 -15.70 46.07 -58.85
C ALA A 567 -16.40 45.09 -59.84
N GLY A 568 -17.73 45.19 -59.89
CA GLY A 568 -18.62 44.61 -60.91
C GLY A 568 -19.94 44.13 -60.30
N ASP A 569 -20.81 45.02 -59.81
CA ASP A 569 -21.90 45.70 -60.55
C ASP A 569 -23.12 44.81 -60.87
N ASP A 570 -24.25 45.24 -60.32
CA ASP A 570 -25.66 45.11 -60.72
C ASP A 570 -26.32 43.77 -61.10
N GLY A 571 -27.51 43.57 -60.50
CA GLY A 571 -28.53 42.68 -61.04
C GLY A 571 -29.56 42.23 -60.01
N GLY A 572 -30.51 43.11 -59.67
CA GLY A 572 -31.64 42.79 -58.80
C GLY A 572 -32.67 41.82 -59.43
N GLY A 573 -33.57 41.34 -58.60
CA GLY A 573 -34.78 40.64 -59.04
C GLY A 573 -35.33 39.68 -58.01
N ASP A 574 -36.16 40.19 -57.09
CA ASP A 574 -37.21 39.39 -56.47
C ASP A 574 -38.22 38.95 -57.54
N VAL A 575 -38.71 37.71 -57.42
CA VAL A 575 -40.13 37.29 -57.46
C VAL A 575 -40.20 35.79 -57.86
N CYS A 576 -40.86 35.03 -56.97
CA CYS A 576 -41.24 33.60 -57.00
C CYS A 576 -40.20 32.56 -56.56
#